data_AF-E3VQ61-F1
#
_entry.id   AF-E3VQ61-F1
#
_cell.length_a   1.000
_cell.length_b   1.000
_cell.length_c   1.000
_cell.angle_alpha   90.00
_cell.angle_beta   90.00
_cell.angle_gamma   90.00
#
_symmetry.space_group_name_H-M   'P 1'
#
loop_
_entity.id
_entity.type
_entity.pdbx_description
1 polymer ?
#
loop_
_entity_poly.entity_id
_entity_poly.type
_entity_poly.pdbx_seq_one_letter_code
_entity_poly.pdbx_strand_id
1 'polypeptide(L)'
;EKLLHRNGELHATQDNRGITQRAKRSPGKQPETELTGRERRKEKKKGKKRPVPGPPGPPGPPGPQGPPGIPGIPGIPGSNAVGPAGPPGPPGPQGPPGTPGPAGVPDKTKTKEFQPAVVHLQGQETTIQVREDLSEGILRNWKMVSIHHRVFKMHSRSGELEVLLDGVYFIYSQVEVYYLNFTDIASYEVMVDSNPFLRCTCSIETGQRKFNTCYTAGVSLLRAGQRISIRIVYEDTLISMTNHTTFLGSVRLGEAPSAGQN
;
A
#
# COMPACT_ATOMS: atom_id res chain seq x y z
N GLU A 1 -59.52 -15.65 -63.24
CA GLU A 1 -58.71 -16.02 -64.42
C GLU A 1 -57.31 -16.45 -64.02
N LYS A 2 -56.86 -17.56 -64.63
CA LYS A 2 -55.50 -18.11 -64.88
C LYS A 2 -54.46 -18.23 -63.73
N LEU A 3 -54.10 -19.44 -63.27
CA LEU A 3 -53.18 -20.49 -63.84
C LEU A 3 -51.68 -20.11 -63.66
N LEU A 4 -50.74 -20.90 -63.10
CA LEU A 4 -50.30 -22.29 -63.34
C LEU A 4 -49.37 -22.80 -62.19
N HIS A 5 -49.55 -24.04 -61.67
CA HIS A 5 -48.73 -25.28 -61.83
C HIS A 5 -47.42 -25.48 -61.01
N ARG A 6 -47.50 -26.38 -60.00
CA ARG A 6 -46.88 -27.73 -59.83
C ARG A 6 -45.33 -28.00 -59.98
N ASN A 7 -44.78 -28.54 -58.87
CA ASN A 7 -43.68 -29.52 -58.60
C ASN A 7 -42.19 -29.33 -59.01
N GLY A 8 -41.28 -29.59 -58.03
CA GLY A 8 -40.08 -30.45 -58.20
C GLY A 8 -38.67 -29.88 -57.92
N GLU A 9 -38.07 -30.26 -56.77
CA GLU A 9 -36.65 -30.57 -56.43
C GLU A 9 -35.44 -29.57 -56.47
N LEU A 10 -34.66 -29.66 -55.37
CA LEU A 10 -33.18 -29.53 -55.15
C LEU A 10 -32.44 -28.16 -55.24
N HIS A 11 -31.87 -27.66 -54.11
CA HIS A 11 -30.45 -27.85 -53.69
C HIS A 11 -29.98 -26.90 -52.54
N ALA A 12 -29.15 -27.47 -51.64
CA ALA A 12 -28.05 -26.90 -50.81
C ALA A 12 -28.33 -25.73 -49.83
N THR A 13 -27.97 -25.82 -48.54
CA THR A 13 -26.57 -25.86 -48.05
C THR A 13 -26.51 -26.34 -46.59
N GLN A 14 -25.60 -27.27 -46.30
CA GLN A 14 -25.10 -27.60 -44.98
C GLN A 14 -23.71 -28.20 -45.19
N ASP A 15 -22.67 -27.72 -44.49
CA ASP A 15 -21.46 -28.53 -44.37
C ASP A 15 -20.84 -28.44 -42.98
N ASN A 16 -20.43 -29.62 -42.54
CA ASN A 16 -20.06 -30.03 -41.21
C ASN A 16 -18.59 -30.44 -41.20
N ARG A 17 -18.04 -30.54 -40.00
CA ARG A 17 -16.64 -30.77 -39.65
C ARG A 17 -16.00 -31.99 -40.34
N GLY A 18 -14.80 -31.81 -40.89
CA GLY A 18 -13.95 -32.85 -41.47
C GLY A 18 -12.76 -33.26 -40.59
N ILE A 19 -12.43 -34.55 -40.66
CA ILE A 19 -11.46 -35.34 -39.89
C ILE A 19 -10.26 -35.74 -40.78
N THR A 20 -9.04 -35.71 -40.22
CA THR A 20 -7.75 -36.44 -40.50
C THR A 20 -7.16 -36.57 -41.92
N GLN A 21 -5.81 -36.40 -42.03
CA GLN A 21 -4.89 -37.28 -42.80
C GLN A 21 -3.44 -37.28 -42.23
N ARG A 22 -2.68 -38.34 -42.56
CA ARG A 22 -1.42 -38.87 -41.96
C ARG A 22 -0.33 -39.05 -43.04
N ALA A 23 0.95 -39.26 -42.61
CA ALA A 23 2.14 -39.88 -43.28
C ALA A 23 3.16 -38.94 -44.00
N LYS A 24 4.50 -39.13 -44.06
CA LYS A 24 5.46 -40.25 -43.80
C LYS A 24 6.95 -39.76 -43.87
N ARG A 25 7.85 -40.40 -43.09
CA ARG A 25 9.29 -40.86 -43.29
C ARG A 25 10.51 -39.92 -43.57
N SER A 26 11.62 -40.29 -42.88
CA SER A 26 13.03 -39.79 -42.84
C SER A 26 13.98 -40.35 -43.93
N PRO A 27 15.32 -40.04 -43.98
CA PRO A 27 16.32 -40.81 -43.18
C PRO A 27 17.70 -40.14 -42.79
N GLY A 28 18.27 -40.61 -41.66
CA GLY A 28 19.71 -40.93 -41.44
C GLY A 28 20.49 -40.01 -40.47
N LYS A 29 21.45 -40.44 -39.61
CA LYS A 29 22.13 -41.72 -39.31
C LYS A 29 22.89 -41.55 -37.95
N GLN A 30 23.00 -42.63 -37.17
CA GLN A 30 23.67 -42.84 -35.85
C GLN A 30 25.24 -42.91 -35.96
N PRO A 31 26.09 -43.04 -34.89
CA PRO A 31 25.97 -43.96 -33.71
C PRO A 31 26.49 -43.45 -32.32
N GLU A 32 25.87 -43.88 -31.21
CA GLU A 32 26.25 -44.94 -30.23
C GLU A 32 27.43 -44.67 -29.29
N THR A 33 27.19 -44.72 -27.98
CA THR A 33 27.74 -45.77 -27.08
C THR A 33 27.13 -45.65 -25.68
N GLU A 34 26.45 -46.71 -25.24
CA GLU A 34 26.18 -46.99 -23.83
C GLU A 34 27.48 -47.40 -23.12
N LEU A 35 27.56 -47.23 -21.80
CA LEU A 35 27.92 -48.31 -20.86
C LEU A 35 27.72 -47.86 -19.40
N THR A 36 27.25 -48.82 -18.62
CA THR A 36 26.75 -48.81 -17.24
C THR A 36 27.79 -48.52 -16.16
N GLY A 37 27.36 -48.00 -14.99
CA GLY A 37 28.17 -48.05 -13.76
C GLY A 37 27.55 -47.37 -12.54
N ARG A 38 26.97 -48.17 -11.63
CA ARG A 38 26.73 -47.80 -10.21
C ARG A 38 28.07 -47.57 -9.52
N GLU A 39 28.22 -46.51 -8.70
CA GLU A 39 28.70 -46.59 -7.31
C GLU A 39 28.92 -45.22 -6.60
N ARG A 40 28.54 -45.18 -5.31
CA ARG A 40 29.18 -44.51 -4.16
C ARG A 40 29.15 -42.97 -4.00
N ARG A 41 28.19 -42.56 -3.15
CA ARG A 41 28.29 -41.65 -1.99
C ARG A 41 29.69 -41.06 -1.70
N LYS A 42 29.84 -39.73 -1.80
CA LYS A 42 30.78 -38.93 -0.99
C LYS A 42 30.18 -37.57 -0.63
N GLU A 43 29.90 -37.39 0.66
CA GLU A 43 29.69 -36.09 1.30
C GLU A 43 30.90 -35.18 1.05
N LYS A 44 30.65 -33.96 0.57
CA LYS A 44 31.60 -32.85 0.68
C LYS A 44 31.04 -31.83 1.66
N LYS A 45 31.63 -31.81 2.86
CA LYS A 45 31.43 -30.79 3.90
C LYS A 45 31.60 -29.39 3.30
N LYS A 46 30.52 -28.60 3.29
CA LYS A 46 30.55 -27.17 2.95
C LYS A 46 31.19 -26.42 4.13
N GLY A 47 32.43 -25.96 3.96
CA GLY A 47 33.07 -25.06 4.92
C GLY A 47 32.28 -23.75 5.04
N LYS A 48 31.83 -23.43 6.26
CA LYS A 48 31.23 -22.14 6.62
C LYS A 48 32.27 -21.03 6.40
N LYS A 49 32.17 -20.30 5.28
CA LYS A 49 32.75 -18.95 5.18
C LYS A 49 31.88 -18.01 6.00
N ARG A 50 32.49 -17.30 6.96
CA ARG A 50 31.83 -16.27 7.78
C ARG A 50 31.29 -15.17 6.85
N PRO A 51 30.08 -14.62 7.06
CA PRO A 51 29.66 -13.43 6.35
C PRO A 51 30.48 -12.24 6.87
N VAL A 52 31.06 -11.48 5.95
CA VAL A 52 31.74 -10.21 6.23
C VAL A 52 30.65 -9.17 6.56
N PRO A 53 30.79 -8.35 7.63
CA PRO A 53 29.85 -7.26 7.88
C PRO A 53 29.66 -6.38 6.64
N GLY A 54 28.42 -5.94 6.41
CA GLY A 54 28.13 -4.98 5.35
C GLY A 54 28.89 -3.67 5.55
N PRO A 55 29.25 -2.96 4.47
CA PRO A 55 29.92 -1.67 4.59
C PRO A 55 29.04 -0.69 5.40
N PRO A 56 29.65 0.26 6.13
CA PRO A 56 28.91 1.36 6.75
C PRO A 56 27.98 2.05 5.75
N GLY A 57 26.83 2.52 6.23
CA GLY A 57 25.92 3.33 5.42
C GLY A 57 26.60 4.60 4.88
N PRO A 58 26.12 5.17 3.76
CA PRO A 58 26.67 6.39 3.22
C PRO A 58 26.57 7.54 4.25
N PRO A 59 27.48 8.52 4.23
CA PRO A 59 27.35 9.73 5.03
C PRO A 59 26.00 10.41 4.80
N GLY A 60 25.43 11.00 5.85
CA GLY A 60 24.21 11.80 5.73
C GLY A 60 24.39 13.01 4.80
N PRO A 61 23.30 13.57 4.25
CA PRO A 61 23.38 14.77 3.43
C PRO A 61 23.95 15.96 4.22
N PRO A 62 24.56 16.95 3.55
CA PRO A 62 24.99 18.19 4.21
C PRO A 62 23.83 18.85 4.98
N GLY A 63 24.14 19.44 6.14
CA GLY A 63 23.15 20.21 6.90
C GLY A 63 22.62 21.41 6.10
N PRO A 64 21.44 21.94 6.44
CA PRO A 64 20.88 23.12 5.79
C PRO A 64 21.80 24.34 5.97
N GLN A 65 21.76 25.27 5.00
CA GLN A 65 22.45 26.55 5.11
C GLN A 65 21.97 27.32 6.35
N GLY A 66 22.88 27.91 7.10
CA GLY A 66 22.53 28.77 8.25
C GLY A 66 21.67 29.96 7.84
N PRO A 67 20.89 30.55 8.77
CA PRO A 67 20.06 31.70 8.49
C PRO A 67 20.90 32.93 8.07
N PRO A 68 20.33 33.88 7.29
CA PRO A 68 20.99 35.13 6.96
C PRO A 68 21.47 35.90 8.21
N GLY A 69 22.60 36.59 8.10
CA GLY A 69 23.10 37.47 9.15
C GLY A 69 22.11 38.59 9.50
N ILE A 70 22.15 39.03 10.76
CA ILE A 70 21.30 40.11 11.26
C ILE A 70 21.69 41.42 10.56
N PRO A 71 20.73 42.27 10.13
CA PRO A 71 21.03 43.59 9.59
C PRO A 71 21.89 44.42 10.56
N GLY A 72 22.84 45.18 10.01
CA GLY A 72 23.66 46.10 10.78
C GLY A 72 22.81 47.13 11.53
N ILE A 73 23.30 47.56 12.69
CA ILE A 73 22.62 48.56 13.53
C ILE A 73 22.63 49.91 12.78
N PRO A 74 21.51 50.64 12.71
CA PRO A 74 21.49 51.98 12.13
C PRO A 74 22.52 52.90 12.81
N GLY A 75 23.22 53.69 12.00
CA GLY A 75 24.18 54.67 12.51
C GLY A 75 23.50 55.74 13.38
N ILE A 76 24.23 56.20 14.40
CA ILE A 76 23.78 57.28 15.29
C ILE A 76 23.74 58.58 14.46
N PRO A 77 22.65 59.38 14.48
CA PRO A 77 22.58 60.61 13.69
C PRO A 77 23.63 61.63 14.14
N GLY A 78 24.56 61.96 13.24
CA GLY A 78 25.54 63.03 13.41
C GLY A 78 25.48 64.01 12.24
N SER A 79 25.48 65.30 12.57
CA SER A 79 25.45 66.41 11.63
C SER A 79 26.58 66.33 10.58
N ASN A 80 26.17 66.35 9.31
CA ASN A 80 26.97 66.61 8.11
C ASN A 80 27.97 65.51 7.67
N ALA A 81 27.43 64.36 7.24
CA ALA A 81 27.73 63.65 5.98
C ALA A 81 27.23 62.20 6.11
N VAL A 82 26.30 61.78 5.25
CA VAL A 82 25.91 60.37 5.15
C VAL A 82 27.11 59.60 4.60
N GLY A 83 27.79 58.83 5.47
CA GLY A 83 28.84 57.91 5.05
C GLY A 83 28.29 56.77 4.18
N PRO A 84 29.09 56.18 3.28
CA PRO A 84 28.66 55.04 2.49
C PRO A 84 28.23 53.87 3.39
N ALA A 85 27.27 53.07 2.93
CA ALA A 85 26.83 51.88 3.64
C ALA A 85 28.03 50.97 3.96
N GLY A 86 28.08 50.42 5.18
CA GLY A 86 29.12 49.48 5.57
C GLY A 86 29.12 48.24 4.67
N PRO A 87 30.27 47.59 4.47
CA PRO A 87 30.34 46.37 3.67
C PRO A 87 29.47 45.26 4.27
N PRO A 88 28.95 44.33 3.44
CA PRO A 88 28.29 43.13 3.95
C PRO A 88 29.15 42.39 4.97
N GLY A 89 28.52 41.84 6.01
CA GLY A 89 29.21 40.99 6.98
C GLY A 89 29.84 39.77 6.30
N PRO A 90 30.91 39.19 6.89
CA PRO A 90 31.52 37.98 6.35
C PRO A 90 30.52 36.81 6.35
N PRO A 91 30.67 35.82 5.44
CA PRO A 91 29.92 34.58 5.51
C PRO A 91 30.04 33.92 6.89
N GLY A 92 28.94 33.37 7.40
CA GLY A 92 28.97 32.61 8.64
C GLY A 92 29.91 31.40 8.55
N PRO A 93 30.47 30.93 9.69
CA PRO A 93 31.33 29.76 9.69
C PRO A 93 30.59 28.52 9.17
N GLN A 94 31.34 27.60 8.55
CA GLN A 94 30.80 26.29 8.20
C GLN A 94 30.26 25.61 9.46
N GLY A 95 29.04 25.06 9.38
CA GLY A 95 28.46 24.27 10.47
C GLY A 95 29.37 23.08 10.84
N PRO A 96 29.36 22.64 12.11
CA PRO A 96 30.19 21.51 12.52
C PRO A 96 29.82 20.25 11.72
N PRO A 97 30.79 19.32 11.49
CA PRO A 97 30.48 18.00 10.96
C PRO A 97 29.35 17.35 11.76
N GLY A 98 28.40 16.72 11.07
CA GLY A 98 27.35 15.94 11.72
C GLY A 98 27.97 14.91 12.66
N THR A 99 27.38 14.70 13.83
CA THR A 99 27.85 13.67 14.77
C THR A 99 27.88 12.31 14.08
N PRO A 100 28.91 11.46 14.33
CA PRO A 100 28.88 10.08 13.87
C PRO A 100 27.55 9.44 14.23
N GLY A 101 26.93 8.75 13.27
CA GLY A 101 25.74 7.95 13.56
C GLY A 101 26.05 6.97 14.70
N PRO A 102 25.07 6.64 15.56
CA PRO A 102 25.29 5.70 16.64
C PRO A 102 25.88 4.39 16.08
N ALA A 103 26.87 3.84 16.80
CA ALA A 103 27.44 2.56 16.43
C ALA A 103 26.31 1.52 16.35
N GLY A 104 26.22 0.80 15.23
CA GLY A 104 25.31 -0.32 15.09
C GLY A 104 25.55 -1.28 16.24
N VAL A 105 24.55 -1.44 17.12
CA VAL A 105 24.61 -2.38 18.22
C VAL A 105 24.86 -3.77 17.64
N PRO A 106 25.89 -4.51 18.11
CA PRO A 106 26.14 -5.86 17.62
C PRO A 106 24.93 -6.72 17.94
N ASP A 107 24.24 -7.13 16.88
CA ASP A 107 23.06 -7.97 16.88
C ASP A 107 23.40 -9.34 17.48
N LYS A 108 23.20 -9.47 18.80
CA LYS A 108 23.28 -10.74 19.54
C LYS A 108 21.93 -11.44 19.62
N THR A 109 20.93 -10.95 18.90
CA THR A 109 19.69 -11.69 18.66
C THR A 109 19.80 -12.34 17.30
N LYS A 110 19.33 -13.59 17.17
CA LYS A 110 19.08 -14.15 15.84
C LYS A 110 18.06 -13.22 15.20
N THR A 111 18.47 -12.30 14.33
CA THR A 111 17.57 -11.51 13.50
C THR A 111 16.82 -12.52 12.65
N LYS A 112 15.63 -12.92 13.11
CA LYS A 112 14.56 -13.19 12.17
C LYS A 112 14.47 -11.91 11.37
N GLU A 113 14.92 -11.95 10.12
CA GLU A 113 14.71 -10.89 9.15
C GLU A 113 13.23 -10.50 9.24
N PHE A 114 12.94 -9.34 9.86
CA PHE A 114 11.58 -8.93 10.13
C PHE A 114 11.00 -8.48 8.79
N GLN A 115 10.24 -9.36 8.16
CA GLN A 115 9.45 -8.96 7.01
C GLN A 115 8.19 -8.24 7.51
N PRO A 116 7.95 -6.99 7.09
CA PRO A 116 6.73 -6.27 7.44
C PRO A 116 5.53 -7.09 6.98
N ALA A 117 4.63 -7.40 7.90
CA ALA A 117 3.38 -8.06 7.55
C ALA A 117 2.42 -7.00 7.00
N VAL A 118 1.85 -7.25 5.82
CA VAL A 118 0.97 -6.31 5.12
C VAL A 118 -0.41 -6.93 4.92
N VAL A 119 -1.43 -6.08 4.95
CA VAL A 119 -2.77 -6.37 4.45
C VAL A 119 -3.25 -5.21 3.58
N HIS A 120 -3.88 -5.56 2.45
CA HIS A 120 -4.56 -4.64 1.55
C HIS A 120 -5.90 -5.25 1.13
N LEU A 121 -6.97 -4.60 1.57
CA LEU A 121 -8.36 -4.94 1.31
C LEU A 121 -8.92 -3.98 0.27
N GLN A 122 -9.63 -4.51 -0.72
CA GLN A 122 -10.30 -3.72 -1.77
C GLN A 122 -11.81 -3.89 -1.66
N GLY A 123 -12.57 -2.90 -2.13
CA GLY A 123 -14.01 -3.07 -2.32
C GLY A 123 -14.36 -4.10 -3.42
N GLN A 124 -15.63 -4.50 -3.47
CA GLN A 124 -16.17 -5.54 -4.36
C GLN A 124 -17.11 -5.02 -5.48
N GLU A 125 -16.88 -3.80 -5.99
CA GLU A 125 -17.63 -3.23 -7.13
C GLU A 125 -19.15 -3.12 -6.90
N THR A 126 -19.53 -2.82 -5.66
CA THR A 126 -20.92 -2.58 -5.24
C THR A 126 -21.13 -1.12 -4.82
N THR A 127 -22.34 -0.62 -4.93
CA THR A 127 -22.75 0.61 -4.23
C THR A 127 -23.38 0.23 -2.89
N ILE A 128 -23.02 0.95 -1.83
CA ILE A 128 -23.56 0.77 -0.48
C ILE A 128 -24.36 2.02 -0.10
N GLN A 129 -25.61 1.84 0.32
CA GLN A 129 -26.39 2.87 1.01
C GLN A 129 -26.18 2.72 2.52
N VAL A 130 -25.59 3.71 3.17
CA VAL A 130 -25.10 3.54 4.56
C VAL A 130 -26.23 3.20 5.54
N ARG A 131 -27.38 3.88 5.44
CA ARG A 131 -28.54 3.65 6.32
C ARG A 131 -29.14 2.25 6.17
N GLU A 132 -29.28 1.77 4.95
CA GLU A 132 -29.99 0.53 4.64
C GLU A 132 -29.05 -0.69 4.73
N ASP A 133 -27.81 -0.54 4.25
CA ASP A 133 -26.92 -1.67 3.98
C ASP A 133 -25.89 -1.91 5.07
N LEU A 134 -25.70 -1.02 6.06
CA LEU A 134 -24.66 -1.12 7.09
C LEU A 134 -25.22 -1.12 8.51
N SER A 135 -24.63 -1.94 9.37
CA SER A 135 -24.85 -1.86 10.82
C SER A 135 -23.85 -0.86 11.43
N GLU A 136 -24.34 0.15 12.13
CA GLU A 136 -23.53 1.21 12.79
C GLU A 136 -22.64 2.03 11.83
N GLY A 137 -22.90 1.95 10.53
CA GLY A 137 -22.12 2.62 9.48
C GLY A 137 -20.78 1.92 9.15
N ILE A 138 -20.53 0.70 9.63
CA ILE A 138 -19.27 -0.02 9.40
C ILE A 138 -19.22 -0.63 8.00
N LEU A 139 -18.22 -0.25 7.20
CA LEU A 139 -18.01 -0.79 5.86
C LEU A 139 -17.66 -2.28 5.89
N ARG A 140 -18.38 -3.05 5.06
CA ARG A 140 -18.19 -4.50 4.85
C ARG A 140 -17.94 -4.81 3.37
N ASN A 141 -17.97 -6.08 2.98
CA ASN A 141 -17.75 -6.58 1.61
C ASN A 141 -16.32 -6.33 1.09
N TRP A 142 -15.33 -6.57 1.96
CA TRP A 142 -13.92 -6.48 1.61
C TRP A 142 -13.43 -7.70 0.84
N LYS A 143 -12.77 -7.47 -0.29
CA LYS A 143 -11.93 -8.45 -1.01
C LYS A 143 -10.52 -8.44 -0.43
N MET A 144 -10.10 -9.58 0.09
CA MET A 144 -8.74 -9.77 0.60
C MET A 144 -7.77 -10.04 -0.55
N VAL A 145 -7.15 -8.99 -1.07
CA VAL A 145 -6.19 -9.12 -2.19
C VAL A 145 -4.82 -9.57 -1.71
N SER A 146 -4.38 -9.04 -0.58
CA SER A 146 -3.16 -9.45 0.09
C SER A 146 -3.40 -9.42 1.60
N ILE A 147 -3.15 -10.52 2.30
CA ILE A 147 -3.30 -10.59 3.75
C ILE A 147 -2.25 -11.53 4.37
N HIS A 148 -1.46 -10.99 5.28
CA HIS A 148 -0.53 -11.81 6.06
C HIS A 148 -1.25 -12.47 7.25
N HIS A 149 -1.78 -13.68 7.03
CA HIS A 149 -2.67 -14.42 7.96
C HIS A 149 -2.15 -14.65 9.39
N ARG A 150 -0.84 -14.53 9.64
CA ARG A 150 -0.27 -14.64 11.00
C ARG A 150 -0.41 -13.36 11.83
N VAL A 151 -0.69 -12.23 11.17
CA VAL A 151 -0.75 -10.90 11.80
C VAL A 151 -2.13 -10.30 11.66
N PHE A 152 -2.86 -10.63 10.61
CA PHE A 152 -4.17 -10.06 10.31
C PHE A 152 -5.20 -11.15 10.12
N LYS A 153 -6.42 -10.88 10.59
CA LYS A 153 -7.60 -11.70 10.36
C LYS A 153 -8.77 -10.80 9.99
N MET A 154 -9.40 -11.09 8.85
CA MET A 154 -10.56 -10.34 8.38
C MET A 154 -11.86 -11.00 8.85
N HIS A 155 -12.74 -10.24 9.48
CA HIS A 155 -14.10 -10.66 9.84
C HIS A 155 -15.09 -10.17 8.78
N SER A 156 -15.27 -10.94 7.72
CA SER A 156 -16.05 -10.52 6.54
C SER A 156 -17.49 -10.07 6.84
N ARG A 157 -18.12 -10.62 7.89
CA ARG A 157 -19.49 -10.24 8.28
C ARG A 157 -19.58 -8.89 8.97
N SER A 158 -18.65 -8.58 9.89
CA SER A 158 -18.64 -7.30 10.60
C SER A 158 -17.89 -6.21 9.84
N GLY A 159 -17.02 -6.56 8.89
CA GLY A 159 -16.18 -5.59 8.19
C GLY A 159 -14.92 -5.19 8.96
N GLU A 160 -14.59 -5.91 10.02
CA GLU A 160 -13.46 -5.59 10.91
C GLU A 160 -12.20 -6.39 10.58
N LEU A 161 -11.06 -5.71 10.63
CA LEU A 161 -9.72 -6.27 10.49
C LEU A 161 -9.08 -6.42 11.88
N GLU A 162 -8.98 -7.63 12.37
CA GLU A 162 -8.34 -7.95 13.66
C GLU A 162 -6.82 -8.09 13.50
N VAL A 163 -6.06 -7.46 14.39
CA VAL A 163 -4.61 -7.68 14.52
C VAL A 163 -4.33 -8.80 15.52
N LEU A 164 -3.48 -9.75 15.15
CA LEU A 164 -3.22 -10.97 15.95
C LEU A 164 -1.96 -10.85 16.83
N LEU A 165 -1.15 -9.82 16.63
CA LEU A 165 0.10 -9.59 17.37
C LEU A 165 0.18 -8.15 17.86
N ASP A 166 0.83 -7.95 19.00
CA ASP A 166 1.20 -6.61 19.46
C ASP A 166 2.19 -5.96 18.48
N GLY A 167 2.10 -4.65 18.27
CA GLY A 167 3.05 -3.98 17.38
C GLY A 167 2.76 -2.52 17.08
N VAL A 168 3.66 -1.93 16.31
CA VAL A 168 3.48 -0.64 15.65
C VAL A 168 2.84 -0.91 14.29
N TYR A 169 1.68 -0.31 14.02
CA TYR A 169 0.93 -0.50 12.79
C TYR A 169 0.78 0.83 12.06
N PHE A 170 1.19 0.87 10.80
CA PHE A 170 0.74 1.90 9.86
C PHE A 170 -0.61 1.47 9.29
N ILE A 171 -1.60 2.34 9.34
CA ILE A 171 -2.97 2.09 8.89
C ILE A 171 -3.30 3.16 7.84
N TYR A 172 -3.89 2.74 6.73
CA TYR A 172 -4.29 3.65 5.66
C TYR A 172 -5.63 3.22 5.07
N SER A 173 -6.39 4.19 4.58
CA SER A 173 -7.70 3.94 3.98
C SER A 173 -8.02 4.99 2.94
N GLN A 174 -8.83 4.58 1.96
CA GLN A 174 -9.50 5.47 1.03
C GLN A 174 -10.94 5.03 0.85
N VAL A 175 -11.85 6.00 0.77
CA VAL A 175 -13.25 5.75 0.45
C VAL A 175 -13.68 6.70 -0.65
N GLU A 176 -14.31 6.16 -1.69
CA GLU A 176 -14.95 6.91 -2.75
C GLU A 176 -16.42 7.16 -2.44
N VAL A 177 -16.75 8.44 -2.32
CA VAL A 177 -18.10 8.92 -2.09
C VAL A 177 -18.69 9.33 -3.43
N TYR A 178 -19.87 8.81 -3.75
CA TYR A 178 -20.54 9.01 -5.04
C TYR A 178 -21.67 10.04 -4.96
N TYR A 179 -22.34 10.15 -3.81
CA TYR A 179 -23.49 11.05 -3.64
C TYR A 179 -23.88 11.24 -2.17
N LEU A 180 -24.31 12.46 -1.84
CA LEU A 180 -24.94 12.84 -0.57
C LEU A 180 -26.13 13.74 -0.90
N ASN A 181 -27.26 13.47 -0.26
CA ASN A 181 -28.51 14.20 -0.55
C ASN A 181 -28.66 15.47 0.29
N PHE A 182 -28.14 15.48 1.53
CA PHE A 182 -28.47 16.50 2.53
C PHE A 182 -27.26 17.25 3.12
N THR A 183 -26.04 16.95 2.69
CA THR A 183 -24.81 17.58 3.23
C THR A 183 -23.82 17.91 2.12
N ASP A 184 -23.09 19.01 2.32
CA ASP A 184 -21.96 19.47 1.49
C ASP A 184 -20.61 18.87 1.95
N ILE A 185 -20.65 17.94 2.89
CA ILE A 185 -19.48 17.25 3.44
C ILE A 185 -19.72 15.75 3.51
N ALA A 186 -18.68 14.99 3.14
CA ALA A 186 -18.59 13.56 3.40
C ALA A 186 -17.48 13.31 4.42
N SER A 187 -17.73 12.41 5.37
CA SER A 187 -16.73 12.04 6.37
C SER A 187 -16.82 10.57 6.74
N TYR A 188 -15.66 9.97 6.96
CA TYR A 188 -15.53 8.64 7.55
C TYR A 188 -14.42 8.62 8.60
N GLU A 189 -14.49 7.64 9.48
CA GLU A 189 -13.52 7.41 10.54
C GLU A 189 -12.86 6.04 10.35
N VAL A 190 -11.56 5.98 10.59
CA VAL A 190 -10.87 4.72 10.86
C VAL A 190 -11.00 4.47 12.35
N MET A 191 -11.70 3.42 12.71
CA MET A 191 -11.95 3.02 14.09
C MET A 191 -10.87 2.03 14.55
N VAL A 192 -10.45 2.16 15.80
CA VAL A 192 -9.73 1.11 16.53
C VAL A 192 -10.62 0.69 17.69
N ASP A 193 -11.10 -0.55 17.63
CA ASP A 193 -12.22 -1.06 18.42
C ASP A 193 -13.43 -0.14 18.24
N SER A 194 -13.90 0.51 19.31
CA SER A 194 -15.01 1.47 19.27
C SER A 194 -14.56 2.93 19.22
N ASN A 195 -13.25 3.21 19.18
CA ASN A 195 -12.72 4.56 19.28
C ASN A 195 -12.28 5.09 17.90
N PRO A 196 -12.65 6.32 17.52
CA PRO A 196 -12.15 6.93 16.30
C PRO A 196 -10.65 7.24 16.43
N PHE A 197 -9.85 6.73 15.49
CA PHE A 197 -8.40 6.95 15.44
C PHE A 197 -8.03 8.00 14.39
N LEU A 198 -8.52 7.85 13.17
CA LEU A 198 -8.35 8.82 12.08
C LEU A 198 -9.71 9.25 11.56
N ARG A 199 -9.79 10.45 11.01
CA ARG A 199 -10.96 10.94 10.29
C ARG A 199 -10.52 11.53 8.95
N CYS A 200 -11.29 11.24 7.91
CA CYS A 200 -11.19 11.92 6.62
C CYS A 200 -12.48 12.71 6.41
N THR A 201 -12.36 13.99 6.01
CA THR A 201 -13.51 14.84 5.68
C THR A 201 -13.20 15.54 4.37
N CYS A 202 -14.09 15.41 3.39
CA CYS A 202 -14.02 16.14 2.13
C CYS A 202 -15.31 16.94 1.90
N SER A 203 -15.15 18.13 1.34
CA SER A 203 -16.28 18.91 0.82
C SER A 203 -16.73 18.31 -0.51
N ILE A 204 -18.03 18.25 -0.73
CA ILE A 204 -18.65 17.69 -1.92
C ILE A 204 -19.76 18.61 -2.41
N GLU A 205 -19.99 18.63 -3.72
CA GLU A 205 -21.03 19.47 -4.32
C GLU A 205 -22.38 18.74 -4.28
N THR A 206 -23.35 19.31 -3.58
CA THR A 206 -24.71 18.76 -3.47
C THR A 206 -25.47 18.88 -4.79
N GLY A 207 -26.30 17.89 -5.13
CA GLY A 207 -27.19 17.92 -6.29
C GLY A 207 -26.55 17.50 -7.62
N GLN A 208 -25.24 17.21 -7.64
CA GLN A 208 -24.54 16.62 -8.78
C GLN A 208 -23.91 15.27 -8.37
N ARG A 209 -23.92 14.30 -9.28
CA ARG A 209 -23.24 13.01 -9.06
C ARG A 209 -21.75 13.20 -9.32
N LYS A 210 -20.99 13.54 -8.28
CA LYS A 210 -19.53 13.71 -8.33
C LYS A 210 -18.82 12.68 -7.46
N PHE A 211 -17.83 12.03 -8.05
CA PHE A 211 -16.97 11.08 -7.36
C PHE A 211 -15.86 11.83 -6.63
N ASN A 212 -15.74 11.59 -5.32
CA ASN A 212 -14.65 12.14 -4.51
C ASN A 212 -14.02 11.02 -3.69
N THR A 213 -12.70 10.84 -3.82
CA THR A 213 -11.94 9.94 -2.96
C THR A 213 -11.41 10.70 -1.75
N CYS A 214 -11.67 10.19 -0.54
CA CYS A 214 -11.09 10.74 0.69
C CYS A 214 -10.07 9.73 1.25
N TYR A 215 -8.80 10.12 1.31
CA TYR A 215 -7.70 9.29 1.80
C TYR A 215 -7.19 9.79 3.16
N THR A 216 -6.90 8.87 4.09
CA THR A 216 -6.21 9.18 5.34
C THR A 216 -5.30 8.03 5.77
N ALA A 217 -4.27 8.32 6.56
CA ALA A 217 -3.35 7.33 7.09
C ALA A 217 -2.68 7.80 8.39
N GLY A 218 -2.20 6.85 9.19
CA GLY A 218 -1.55 7.14 10.47
C GLY A 218 -0.88 5.91 11.07
N VAL A 219 -0.09 6.14 12.12
CA VAL A 219 0.61 5.07 12.85
C VAL A 219 0.03 4.96 14.25
N SER A 220 -0.26 3.74 14.69
CA SER A 220 -0.75 3.46 16.04
C SER A 220 -0.11 2.20 16.63
N LEU A 221 -0.03 2.17 17.96
CA LEU A 221 0.32 0.98 18.72
C LEU A 221 -0.94 0.15 18.93
N LEU A 222 -0.95 -1.08 18.43
CA LEU A 222 -2.08 -1.99 18.61
C LEU A 222 -1.66 -3.23 19.39
N ARG A 223 -2.58 -3.71 20.22
CA ARG A 223 -2.50 -4.98 20.94
C ARG A 223 -3.23 -6.08 20.17
N ALA A 224 -2.77 -7.31 20.32
CA ALA A 224 -3.45 -8.48 19.79
C ALA A 224 -4.92 -8.51 20.22
N GLY A 225 -5.81 -8.78 19.27
CA GLY A 225 -7.26 -8.80 19.44
C GLY A 225 -7.96 -7.47 19.11
N GLN A 226 -7.23 -6.36 19.01
CA GLN A 226 -7.83 -5.09 18.60
C GLN A 226 -8.26 -5.13 17.13
N ARG A 227 -9.32 -4.39 16.82
CA ARG A 227 -9.97 -4.40 15.51
C ARG A 227 -9.92 -3.05 14.84
N ILE A 228 -9.61 -3.03 13.56
CA ILE A 228 -9.62 -1.84 12.71
C ILE A 228 -10.86 -1.93 11.80
N SER A 229 -11.63 -0.86 11.69
CA SER A 229 -12.75 -0.79 10.76
C SER A 229 -12.90 0.62 10.18
N ILE A 230 -13.69 0.75 9.11
CA ILE A 230 -14.06 2.05 8.56
C ILE A 230 -15.53 2.30 8.89
N ARG A 231 -15.82 3.43 9.53
CA ARG A 231 -17.18 3.87 9.84
C ARG A 231 -17.53 5.11 9.03
N ILE A 232 -18.61 5.07 8.27
CA ILE A 232 -19.14 6.26 7.62
C ILE A 232 -19.93 7.10 8.63
N VAL A 233 -19.66 8.41 8.68
CA VAL A 233 -20.25 9.31 9.69
C VAL A 233 -21.70 9.64 9.39
N TYR A 234 -22.03 9.85 8.10
CA TYR A 234 -23.37 10.26 7.68
C TYR A 234 -24.14 9.08 7.07
N GLU A 235 -25.33 8.80 7.61
CA GLU A 235 -26.16 7.66 7.19
C GLU A 235 -26.76 7.84 5.78
N ASP A 236 -26.99 9.09 5.35
CA ASP A 236 -27.53 9.43 4.02
C ASP A 236 -26.46 9.44 2.90
N THR A 237 -25.37 8.68 3.07
CA THR A 237 -24.25 8.63 2.12
C THR A 237 -24.34 7.41 1.21
N LEU A 238 -24.02 7.59 -0.08
CA LEU A 238 -23.76 6.49 -1.01
C LEU A 238 -22.25 6.31 -1.22
N ILE A 239 -21.77 5.10 -0.95
CA ILE A 239 -20.36 4.72 -1.07
C ILE A 239 -20.17 3.82 -2.29
N SER A 240 -19.15 4.12 -3.09
CA SER A 240 -18.66 3.25 -4.17
C SER A 240 -17.62 2.29 -3.60
N MET A 241 -17.90 0.99 -3.60
CA MET A 241 -16.93 -0.04 -3.18
C MET A 241 -16.09 -0.53 -4.37
N THR A 242 -15.72 0.34 -5.30
CA THR A 242 -14.90 -0.04 -6.44
C THR A 242 -13.47 -0.38 -5.99
N ASN A 243 -12.89 -1.42 -6.58
CA ASN A 243 -11.65 -2.05 -6.08
C ASN A 243 -10.41 -1.13 -6.02
N HIS A 244 -10.35 -0.07 -6.83
CA HIS A 244 -9.23 0.86 -6.93
C HIS A 244 -9.49 2.20 -6.25
N THR A 245 -10.74 2.48 -5.85
CA THR A 245 -11.13 3.77 -5.27
C THR A 245 -11.46 3.67 -3.78
N THR A 246 -11.88 2.49 -3.32
CA THR A 246 -12.16 2.20 -1.91
C THR A 246 -11.36 1.01 -1.40
N PHE A 247 -10.51 1.25 -0.41
CA PHE A 247 -9.59 0.27 0.17
C PHE A 247 -9.25 0.55 1.64
N LEU A 248 -8.89 -0.50 2.37
CA LEU A 248 -8.35 -0.46 3.73
C LEU A 248 -7.08 -1.29 3.78
N GLY A 249 -6.02 -0.78 4.40
CA GLY A 249 -4.81 -1.56 4.57
C GLY A 249 -4.04 -1.21 5.83
N SER A 250 -3.12 -2.12 6.17
CA SER A 250 -2.23 -1.94 7.31
C SER A 250 -0.90 -2.65 7.11
N VAL A 251 0.15 -2.10 7.71
CA VAL A 251 1.50 -2.67 7.75
C VAL A 251 1.95 -2.75 9.20
N ARG A 252 2.31 -3.95 9.67
CA ARG A 252 2.99 -4.12 10.96
C ARG A 252 4.46 -3.80 10.77
N LEU A 253 4.88 -2.65 11.30
CA LEU A 253 6.23 -2.11 11.16
C LEU A 253 7.24 -2.78 12.11
N GLY A 254 6.79 -3.27 13.24
CA GLY A 254 7.66 -3.83 14.27
C GLY A 254 6.93 -4.18 15.56
N GLU A 255 7.71 -4.56 16.57
CA GLU A 255 7.22 -4.73 17.94
C GLU A 255 6.89 -3.39 18.58
N ALA A 256 5.91 -3.38 19.48
CA ALA A 256 5.59 -2.20 20.27
C ALA A 256 6.74 -1.93 21.27
N PRO A 257 7.11 -0.67 21.53
CA PRO A 257 8.06 -0.36 22.58
C PRO A 257 7.54 -0.91 23.92
N SER A 258 8.36 -1.70 24.60
CA SER A 258 8.05 -2.14 25.96
C SER A 258 7.95 -0.92 26.87
N ALA A 259 6.80 -0.73 27.52
CA ALA A 259 6.59 0.31 28.51
C ALA A 259 7.57 0.10 29.68
N GLY A 260 8.74 0.76 29.65
CA GLY A 260 9.77 0.55 30.66
C GLY A 260 11.17 1.09 30.36
N GLN A 261 11.36 1.96 29.36
CA GLN A 261 12.63 2.69 29.19
C GLN A 261 12.34 4.18 29.03
N ASN A 262 12.24 4.85 30.18
CA ASN A 262 12.48 6.29 30.35
C ASN A 262 13.42 6.44 31.55
#